data_AF-A0A969ALE7-F1
#
_entry.id   AF-A0A969ALE7-F1
#
_cell.length_a   1.000
_cell.length_b   1.000
_cell.length_c   1.000
_cell.angle_alpha   90.00
_cell.angle_beta   90.00
_cell.angle_gamma   90.00
#
_symmetry.space_group_name_H-M   'P 1'
#
loop_
_entity.id
_entity.type
_entity.pdbx_description
1 polymer ?
#
loop_
_entity_poly.entity_id
_entity_poly.type
_entity_poly.pdbx_seq_one_letter_code
_entity_poly.pdbx_strand_id
1 'polypeptide(L)' 'MVLPEFGRDRNFNQRNGLDHGDNSPELRKVGMVAAGPDFKKGRTVTKDMKSIDVCPTICELLGVRSEHSDGRLMSELLTR' A
#
# COMPACT_ATOMS: atom_id res chain seq x y z
N MET A 1 0.07 6.22 7.25
CA MET A 1 -0.43 5.52 6.05
C MET A 1 -1.32 4.38 6.52
N VAL A 2 -2.44 4.14 5.86
CA VAL A 2 -3.40 3.07 6.21
C VAL A 2 -3.80 2.34 4.94
N LEU A 3 -3.64 1.02 4.94
CA LEU A 3 -4.00 0.11 3.86
C LEU A 3 -4.41 -1.25 4.44
N PRO A 4 -5.29 -2.02 3.77
CA PRO A 4 -5.50 -3.42 4.09
C PRO A 4 -4.36 -4.27 3.53
N GLU A 5 -4.17 -5.46 4.09
CA GLU A 5 -3.14 -6.42 3.65
C GLU A 5 -3.45 -7.00 2.26
N PHE A 6 -4.73 -7.23 1.96
CA PHE A 6 -5.23 -7.78 0.69
C PHE A 6 -6.62 -7.21 0.36
N GLY A 7 -7.01 -7.36 -0.90
CA GLY A 7 -8.32 -7.00 -1.41
C GLY A 7 -9.37 -8.10 -1.17
N ARG A 8 -10.40 -8.16 -2.01
CA ARG A 8 -11.53 -9.08 -1.84
C ARG A 8 -11.51 -10.18 -2.89
N ASP A 9 -11.68 -11.43 -2.45
CA ASP A 9 -11.89 -12.61 -3.30
C ASP A 9 -13.08 -12.41 -4.26
N ARG A 10 -12.95 -12.86 -5.51
CA ARG A 10 -13.94 -12.69 -6.57
C ARG A 10 -15.20 -13.52 -6.34
N ASN A 11 -15.08 -14.66 -5.68
CA ASN A 11 -16.19 -15.55 -5.33
C ASN A 11 -17.05 -15.00 -4.17
N PHE A 12 -16.96 -13.69 -3.90
CA PHE A 12 -17.73 -12.96 -2.91
C PHE A 12 -17.60 -13.47 -1.48
N ASN A 13 -16.55 -14.24 -1.20
CA ASN A 13 -16.33 -14.81 0.12
C ASN A 13 -17.48 -15.76 0.50
N GLN A 14 -17.68 -16.84 -0.27
CA GLN A 14 -18.62 -17.92 0.08
C GLN A 14 -18.37 -18.50 1.50
N ARG A 15 -17.23 -18.16 2.12
CA ARG A 15 -16.79 -18.57 3.46
C ARG A 15 -16.59 -17.38 4.42
N ASN A 16 -17.45 -16.36 4.35
CA ASN A 16 -17.61 -15.28 5.34
C ASN A 16 -16.45 -14.30 5.55
N GLY A 17 -15.53 -14.11 4.60
CA GLY A 17 -14.48 -13.10 4.77
C GLY A 17 -13.06 -13.64 4.85
N LEU A 18 -12.91 -14.95 5.04
CA LEU A 18 -11.69 -15.55 5.59
C LEU A 18 -10.79 -16.23 4.55
N ASP A 19 -11.19 -16.27 3.28
CA ASP A 19 -10.38 -16.91 2.23
C ASP A 19 -9.49 -15.90 1.49
N HIS A 20 -8.25 -16.34 1.22
CA HIS A 20 -7.25 -15.67 0.39
C HIS A 20 -6.75 -16.61 -0.73
N GLY A 21 -7.61 -17.54 -1.17
CA GLY A 21 -7.21 -18.74 -1.90
C GLY A 21 -7.52 -18.75 -3.40
N ASP A 22 -8.37 -17.86 -3.91
CA ASP A 22 -8.80 -17.90 -5.31
C ASP A 22 -7.74 -17.33 -6.29
N ASN A 23 -6.66 -16.74 -5.77
CA ASN A 23 -5.58 -16.10 -6.53
C ASN A 23 -6.07 -15.02 -7.52
N SER A 24 -7.25 -14.46 -7.30
CA SER A 24 -7.79 -13.46 -8.22
C SER A 24 -6.98 -12.16 -8.16
N PRO A 25 -6.95 -11.37 -9.24
CA PRO A 25 -6.29 -10.06 -9.23
C PRO A 25 -6.88 -9.10 -8.18
N GLU A 26 -8.17 -9.25 -7.85
CA GLU A 26 -8.88 -8.44 -6.86
C GLU A 26 -8.32 -8.61 -5.45
N LEU A 27 -7.79 -9.78 -5.09
CA LEU A 27 -7.06 -10.00 -3.83
C LEU A 27 -5.80 -9.13 -3.70
N ARG A 28 -5.21 -8.71 -4.83
CA ARG A 28 -3.96 -7.92 -4.85
C ARG A 28 -4.23 -6.42 -5.01
N LYS A 29 -5.47 -6.02 -5.24
CA LYS A 29 -5.85 -4.63 -5.46
C LYS A 29 -6.41 -4.01 -4.18
N VAL A 30 -5.59 -3.16 -3.55
CA VAL A 30 -5.93 -2.46 -2.31
C VAL A 30 -5.86 -0.95 -2.49
N GLY A 31 -6.69 -0.24 -1.72
CA GLY A 31 -6.58 1.21 -1.57
C GLY A 31 -5.72 1.57 -0.36
N MET A 32 -5.00 2.68 -0.44
CA MET A 32 -4.23 3.23 0.67
C MET A 32 -4.57 4.70 0.85
N VAL A 33 -4.67 5.13 2.11
CA VAL A 33 -4.75 6.54 2.50
C VAL A 33 -3.46 6.94 3.22
N ALA A 34 -2.85 8.02 2.75
CA ALA A 34 -1.71 8.66 3.40
C ALA A 34 -2.10 10.09 3.80
N ALA A 35 -1.79 10.49 5.02
CA ALA A 35 -2.12 11.79 5.57
C ALA A 35 -1.02 12.24 6.54
N GLY A 36 -0.72 13.53 6.51
CA GLY A 36 0.39 14.14 7.26
C GLY A 36 1.00 15.32 6.49
N PRO A 37 1.91 16.09 7.12
CA PRO A 37 2.53 17.27 6.53
C PRO A 37 3.46 16.94 5.34
N ASP A 38 4.05 15.74 5.32
CA ASP A 38 4.97 15.30 4.25
C ASP A 38 4.27 14.75 3.00
N PHE A 39 2.94 14.61 3.02
CA PHE A 39 2.17 14.08 1.89
C PHE A 39 1.49 15.19 1.08
N LYS A 40 1.44 15.03 -0.25
CA LYS A 40 0.71 15.92 -1.16
C LYS A 40 -0.78 15.92 -0.82
N LYS A 41 -1.35 17.10 -0.51
CA LYS A 41 -2.76 17.25 -0.16
C LYS A 41 -3.67 17.10 -1.38
N GLY A 42 -4.82 16.44 -1.20
CA GLY A 42 -5.86 16.31 -2.23
C GLY A 42 -5.44 15.51 -3.47
N ARG A 43 -4.35 14.72 -3.38
CA ARG A 43 -3.81 13.99 -4.52
C ARG A 43 -4.25 12.54 -4.52
N THR A 44 -4.78 12.09 -5.66
CA THR A 44 -4.93 10.67 -5.98
C THR A 44 -3.78 10.23 -6.89
N VAL A 45 -3.15 9.10 -6.57
CA VAL A 45 -2.11 8.46 -7.39
C VAL A 45 -2.62 7.08 -7.82
N THR A 46 -2.56 6.81 -9.13
CA THR A 46 -3.03 5.56 -9.75
C THR A 46 -1.90 4.72 -10.33
N LYS A 47 -0.64 5.12 -10.08
CA LYS A 47 0.54 4.38 -10.52
C LYS A 47 0.67 3.10 -9.69
N ASP A 48 1.20 2.04 -10.29
CA ASP A 48 1.43 0.78 -9.60
C ASP A 48 2.40 0.97 -8.41
N MET A 49 1.89 0.60 -7.23
CA MET A 49 2.60 0.60 -5.95
C MET A 49 2.31 -0.71 -5.24
N LYS A 50 3.25 -1.17 -4.43
CA LYS A 50 3.15 -2.41 -3.67
C LYS A 50 3.07 -2.12 -2.17
N SER A 51 2.46 -3.01 -1.39
CA SER A 51 2.45 -2.90 0.06
C SER A 51 3.87 -2.87 0.67
N ILE A 52 4.83 -3.55 0.04
CA ILE A 52 6.25 -3.55 0.46
C ILE A 52 6.92 -2.18 0.32
N ASP A 53 6.37 -1.28 -0.50
CA ASP A 53 6.89 0.09 -0.68
C ASP A 53 6.60 0.98 0.55
N VAL A 54 5.74 0.52 1.48
CA VAL A 54 5.39 1.28 2.70
C VAL A 54 6.59 1.38 3.63
N CYS A 55 7.30 0.27 3.86
CA CYS A 55 8.47 0.23 4.75
C CYS A 55 9.54 1.28 4.39
N PRO A 56 10.11 1.30 3.16
CA PRO A 56 11.15 2.26 2.80
C PRO A 56 10.62 3.70 2.80
N THR A 57 9.33 3.90 2.50
CA THR A 57 8.70 5.23 2.55
C THR A 57 8.58 5.76 3.99
N ILE A 58 8.21 4.92 4.96
CA ILE A 58 8.18 5.31 6.37
C ILE A 58 9.59 5.55 6.90
N CYS A 59 10.57 4.72 6.52
CA CYS A 59 11.96 4.93 6.89
C CYS A 59 12.48 6.29 6.41
N GLU A 60 12.20 6.68 5.17
CA GLU A 60 12.53 8.01 4.62
C GLU A 60 11.90 9.13 5.46
N LEU A 61 10.62 9.03 5.81
CA LEU A 61 9.92 10.03 6.62
C LEU A 61 10.50 10.17 8.03
N LEU A 62 11.02 9.08 8.59
CA LEU A 62 11.65 9.06 9.92
C LEU A 62 13.15 9.36 9.89
N GLY A 63 13.75 9.55 8.71
CA GLY A 63 15.19 9.80 8.57
C GLY A 63 16.06 8.59 8.93
N VAL A 64 15.57 7.37 8.72
CA VAL A 64 16.29 6.12 8.97
C VAL A 64 16.46 5.30 7.68
N ARG A 65 17.43 4.38 7.66
CA ARG A 65 17.69 3.53 6.49
C ARG A 65 16.82 2.28 6.49
N SER A 66 16.46 1.80 5.30
CA SER A 66 15.70 0.56 5.06
C SER A 66 16.53 -0.47 4.28
N GLU A 67 17.71 -0.85 4.81
CA GLU A 67 18.74 -1.61 4.07
C GLU A 67 18.29 -2.99 3.57
N HIS A 68 17.30 -3.60 4.22
CA HIS A 68 16.77 -4.92 3.88
C HIS A 68 15.37 -4.89 3.24
N SER A 69 14.87 -3.71 2.91
CA SER A 69 13.57 -3.57 2.25
C SER A 69 13.70 -3.81 0.74
N ASP A 70 12.85 -4.69 0.20
CA ASP A 70 12.72 -4.90 -1.25
C ASP A 70 11.79 -3.88 -1.95
N GLY A 71 11.07 -3.06 -1.17
CA GLY A 71 10.20 -2.02 -1.70
C GLY A 71 10.96 -0.81 -2.24
N ARG A 72 10.24 0.09 -2.93
CA ARG A 72 10.74 1.38 -3.38
C ARG A 72 10.09 2.54 -2.61
N LEU A 73 10.79 3.67 -2.54
CA LEU A 73 10.22 4.92 -2.03
C LEU A 73 9.03 5.38 -2.89
N MET A 74 7.88 5.62 -2.25
CA MET A 74 6.67 6.17 -2.89
C MET A 74 6.75 7.70 -3.06
N SER A 75 7.79 8.20 -3.74
CA SER A 75 8.04 9.64 -3.90
C SER A 75 6.90 10.39 -4.59
N GLU A 76 6.04 9.69 -5.33
CA GLU A 76 4.85 10.27 -5.93
C GLU A 76 3.88 10.86 -4.88
N LEU A 77 3.87 10.31 -3.65
CA LEU A 77 3.01 10.75 -2.55
C LEU A 77 3.60 11.94 -1.76
N LEU A 78 4.92 12.11 -1.78
CA LEU A 78 5.62 13.02 -0.88
C LEU A 78 5.72 14.45 -1.45
N THR A 79 5.78 15.43 -0.57
CA THR A 79 5.92 16.86 -0.93
C THR A 79 7.34 17.26 -1.32
N ARG A 80 8.33 16.45 -0.93
CA ARG A 80 9.76 16.61 -1.17
C ARG A 80 10.32 15.28 -1.69
#